data_AF-A0A7X7X2R5-F1
#
_entry.id   AF-A0A7X7X2R5-F1
#
_cell.length_a   1.000
_cell.length_b   1.000
_cell.length_c   1.000
_cell.angle_alpha   90.00
_cell.angle_beta   90.00
_cell.angle_gamma   90.00
#
_symmetry.space_group_name_H-M   'P 1'
#
loop_
_entity.id
_entity.type
_entity.pdbx_description
1 polymer ?
#
loop_
_entity_poly.entity_id
_entity_poly.type
_entity_poly.pdbx_seq_one_letter_code
_entity_poly.pdbx_strand_id
1 'polypeptide(L)'
;MYPFTLQGAMDYARKGLIEAWVHGFLNGPGHNKAFSDGLKLRHRFYAGPMLVKLDRLNRRCGPEPGMIYRVDRDGFESIVNGMIHALQHGWDMPPLIVNYARGYYEINDGNHRHEVLKRIGVKAYYAIFWTTDPSDYQALLKMGNSLIN
;
A
#
# COMPACT_ATOMS: atom_id res chain seq x y z
N MET A 1 -2.78 9.99 18.96
CA MET A 1 -2.44 8.79 18.18
C MET A 1 -1.94 9.24 16.81
N TYR A 2 -0.80 8.73 16.34
CA TYR A 2 -0.25 9.10 15.03
C TYR A 2 -1.20 8.55 13.94
N PRO A 3 -1.78 9.37 13.04
CA PRO A 3 -2.86 8.90 12.17
C PRO A 3 -2.37 7.93 11.08
N PHE A 4 -1.07 7.93 10.80
CA PHE A 4 -0.46 7.24 9.67
C PHE A 4 0.08 5.86 10.02
N THR A 5 -0.81 5.04 10.56
CA THR A 5 -0.55 3.65 10.93
C THR A 5 -1.63 2.72 10.34
N LEU A 6 -1.52 1.40 10.51
CA LEU A 6 -2.60 0.49 10.09
C LEU A 6 -3.89 0.79 10.83
N GLN A 7 -3.83 0.94 12.16
CA GLN A 7 -5.01 1.27 12.95
C GLN A 7 -5.62 2.61 12.51
N GLY A 8 -4.79 3.63 12.26
CA GLY A 8 -5.27 4.92 11.78
C GLY A 8 -5.94 4.83 10.40
N ALA A 9 -5.40 4.02 9.48
CA ALA A 9 -6.03 3.78 8.18
C ALA A 9 -7.39 3.09 8.32
N MET A 10 -7.50 2.11 9.21
CA MET A 10 -8.77 1.44 9.53
C MET A 10 -9.81 2.42 10.09
N ASP A 11 -9.41 3.31 10.99
CA ASP A 11 -10.31 4.29 11.59
C ASP A 11 -10.80 5.33 10.57
N TYR A 12 -9.95 5.75 9.64
CA TYR A 12 -10.35 6.63 8.54
C TYR A 12 -11.29 5.91 7.56
N ALA A 13 -11.02 4.65 7.24
CA ALA A 13 -11.90 3.85 6.38
C ALA A 13 -13.31 3.72 6.95
N ARG A 14 -13.45 3.42 8.24
CA ARG A 14 -14.76 3.33 8.93
C ARG A 14 -15.57 4.64 8.86
N LYS A 15 -14.89 5.78 8.71
CA LYS A 15 -15.49 7.11 8.59
C LYS A 15 -15.72 7.56 7.15
N GLY A 16 -15.40 6.72 6.15
CA GLY A 16 -15.46 7.08 4.74
C GLY A 16 -14.37 8.09 4.32
N LEU A 17 -13.28 8.19 5.08
CA LEU A 17 -12.22 9.20 4.88
C LEU A 17 -10.91 8.60 4.35
N ILE A 18 -10.96 7.42 3.72
CA ILE A 18 -9.74 6.71 3.30
C ILE A 18 -8.90 7.50 2.27
N GLU A 19 -9.55 8.27 1.40
CA GLU A 19 -8.86 9.16 0.45
C GLU A 19 -8.05 10.24 1.17
N ALA A 20 -8.64 10.86 2.20
CA ALA A 20 -7.95 11.86 3.01
C ALA A 20 -6.75 11.24 3.75
N TRP A 21 -6.88 10.00 4.21
CA TRP A 21 -5.77 9.26 4.80
C TRP A 21 -4.64 9.03 3.80
N VAL A 22 -4.96 8.58 2.58
CA VAL A 22 -3.98 8.35 1.50
C VAL A 22 -3.20 9.62 1.18
N HIS A 23 -3.89 10.73 0.96
CA HIS A 23 -3.22 12.00 0.68
C HIS A 23 -2.42 12.52 1.88
N GLY A 24 -2.92 12.38 3.10
CA GLY A 24 -2.19 12.76 4.30
C GLY A 24 -0.90 11.94 4.45
N PHE A 25 -0.98 10.62 4.25
CA PHE A 25 0.17 9.72 4.34
C PHE A 25 1.23 10.08 3.31
N LEU A 26 0.85 10.21 2.04
CA LEU A 26 1.75 10.51 0.93
C LEU A 26 2.43 11.88 1.06
N ASN A 27 1.74 12.88 1.61
CA ASN A 27 2.31 14.21 1.86
C ASN A 27 3.07 14.33 3.18
N GLY A 28 2.97 13.33 4.06
CA GLY A 28 3.68 13.27 5.34
C GLY A 28 4.70 12.13 5.34
N PRO A 29 4.53 11.11 6.21
CA PRO A 29 5.56 10.08 6.42
C PRO A 29 5.88 9.24 5.17
N GLY A 30 4.95 9.11 4.23
CA GLY A 30 5.17 8.41 2.97
C GLY A 30 6.10 9.14 1.99
N HIS A 31 6.34 10.45 2.18
CA HIS A 31 7.25 11.27 1.37
C HIS A 31 7.09 11.11 -0.15
N ASN A 32 5.85 10.99 -0.62
CA ASN A 32 5.52 10.71 -2.02
C ASN A 32 4.46 11.69 -2.55
N LYS A 33 4.78 12.98 -2.42
CA LYS A 33 3.93 14.10 -2.86
C LYS A 33 3.54 14.00 -4.35
N ALA A 34 4.48 13.61 -5.21
CA ALA A 34 4.24 13.46 -6.64
C ALA A 34 3.14 12.43 -6.94
N PHE A 35 3.10 11.32 -6.20
CA PHE A 35 2.02 10.34 -6.34
C PHE A 35 0.69 10.90 -5.84
N SER A 36 0.66 11.60 -4.70
CA SER A 36 -0.54 12.30 -4.23
C SER A 36 -1.08 13.29 -5.28
N ASP A 37 -0.20 14.07 -5.90
CA ASP A 37 -0.60 15.05 -6.92
C ASP A 37 -1.11 14.34 -8.19
N GLY A 38 -0.49 13.24 -8.60
CA GLY A 38 -0.94 12.40 -9.72
C GLY A 38 -2.32 11.75 -9.51
N LEU A 39 -2.63 11.37 -8.26
CA LEU A 39 -3.95 10.84 -7.90
C LEU A 39 -5.04 11.90 -8.10
N LYS A 40 -4.76 13.18 -7.81
CA LYS A 40 -5.71 14.31 -7.91
C LYS A 40 -6.02 14.74 -9.34
N LEU A 41 -5.26 14.27 -10.34
CA LEU A 41 -5.46 14.66 -11.75
C LEU A 41 -6.82 14.24 -12.34
N ARG A 42 -7.51 13.30 -11.69
CA ARG A 42 -8.89 12.90 -12.00
C ARG A 42 -9.49 12.18 -10.80
N HIS A 43 -10.81 12.03 -10.82
CA HIS A 43 -11.51 11.27 -9.79
C HIS A 43 -10.98 9.83 -9.68
N ARG A 44 -10.85 9.34 -8.45
CA ARG A 44 -10.40 7.99 -8.10
C ARG A 44 -11.40 7.34 -7.17
N PHE A 45 -11.52 6.03 -7.28
CA PHE A 45 -12.20 5.22 -6.30
C PHE A 45 -11.18 4.57 -5.38
N TYR A 46 -11.49 4.52 -4.08
CA TYR A 46 -10.63 3.93 -3.07
C TYR A 46 -11.38 2.83 -2.31
N ALA A 47 -10.69 1.74 -1.99
CA ALA A 47 -11.22 0.64 -1.19
C ALA A 47 -10.21 0.18 -0.13
N GLY A 48 -10.72 -0.24 1.03
CA GLY A 48 -9.93 -0.79 2.12
C GLY A 48 -9.61 0.18 3.27
N PRO A 49 -8.64 -0.17 4.15
CA PRO A 49 -7.67 -1.26 3.99
C PRO A 49 -8.30 -2.66 3.94
N MET A 50 -7.84 -3.50 3.00
CA MET A 50 -8.30 -4.89 2.81
C MET A 50 -7.12 -5.85 2.94
N LEU A 51 -7.35 -7.01 3.55
CA LEU A 51 -6.33 -8.06 3.65
C LEU A 51 -6.12 -8.71 2.28
N VAL A 52 -4.88 -8.75 1.79
CA VAL A 52 -4.53 -9.32 0.48
C VAL A 52 -3.28 -10.20 0.58
N LYS A 53 -3.26 -11.30 -0.17
CA LYS A 53 -2.07 -12.15 -0.29
C LYS A 53 -0.94 -11.37 -0.97
N LEU A 54 0.24 -11.33 -0.34
CA LEU A 54 1.38 -10.56 -0.85
C LEU A 54 1.87 -11.04 -2.21
N ASP A 55 1.71 -12.33 -2.51
CA ASP A 55 2.11 -12.94 -3.78
C ASP A 55 1.22 -12.51 -4.96
N ARG A 56 0.08 -11.86 -4.69
CA ARG A 56 -0.75 -11.26 -5.75
C ARG A 56 -0.29 -9.85 -6.13
N LEU A 57 0.56 -9.24 -5.30
CA LEU A 57 0.98 -7.87 -5.47
C LEU A 57 2.27 -7.79 -6.27
N ASN A 58 2.31 -6.89 -7.23
CA ASN A 58 3.45 -6.69 -8.11
C ASN A 58 4.21 -5.46 -7.64
N ARG A 59 5.46 -5.67 -7.18
CA ARG A 59 6.40 -4.58 -6.94
C ARG A 59 6.85 -3.99 -8.26
N ARG A 60 7.12 -2.69 -8.23
CA ARG A 60 7.73 -1.95 -9.35
C ARG A 60 9.04 -1.27 -8.96
N CYS A 61 9.37 -1.26 -7.68
CA CYS A 61 10.59 -0.66 -7.13
C CYS A 61 11.38 -1.72 -6.34
N GLY A 62 12.68 -1.76 -6.60
CA GLY A 62 13.62 -2.68 -5.96
C GLY A 62 14.97 -2.75 -6.69
N PRO A 63 15.96 -3.42 -6.11
CA PRO A 63 17.29 -3.54 -6.68
C PRO A 63 17.41 -4.62 -7.77
N GLU A 64 16.37 -5.45 -7.91
CA GLU A 64 16.35 -6.58 -8.83
C GLU A 64 16.40 -6.12 -10.30
N PRO A 65 17.05 -6.89 -11.19
CA PRO A 65 16.95 -6.65 -12.62
C PRO A 65 15.49 -6.70 -13.08
N GLY A 66 15.09 -5.77 -13.97
CA GLY A 66 13.74 -5.72 -14.54
C GLY A 66 12.71 -4.88 -13.76
N MET A 67 13.07 -4.32 -12.60
CA MET A 67 12.21 -3.35 -11.91
C MET A 67 12.08 -2.05 -12.73
N ILE A 68 10.85 -1.54 -12.85
CA ILE A 68 10.57 -0.26 -13.53
C ILE A 68 11.35 0.88 -12.86
N TYR A 69 11.36 0.87 -11.52
CA TYR A 69 12.14 1.80 -10.70
C TYR A 69 13.25 1.04 -10.00
N ARG A 70 14.34 0.82 -10.73
CA ARG A 70 15.52 0.20 -10.16
C ARG A 70 16.22 1.17 -9.21
N VAL A 71 16.51 0.69 -8.01
CA VAL A 71 17.23 1.44 -6.98
C VAL A 71 18.55 0.77 -6.64
N ASP A 72 19.43 1.51 -5.97
CA ASP A 72 20.65 0.97 -5.38
C ASP A 72 20.33 -0.17 -4.40
N ARG A 73 21.16 -1.22 -4.43
CA ARG A 73 20.98 -2.39 -3.57
C ARG A 73 21.25 -2.06 -2.12
N ASP A 74 22.36 -1.40 -1.83
CA ASP A 74 22.80 -1.24 -0.44
C ASP A 74 21.86 -0.30 0.35
N GLY A 75 21.39 0.77 -0.29
CA GLY A 75 20.37 1.67 0.23
C GLY A 75 19.03 0.97 0.41
N PHE A 76 18.61 0.14 -0.54
CA PHE A 76 17.37 -0.65 -0.40
C PHE A 76 17.45 -1.63 0.77
N GLU A 77 18.56 -2.37 0.88
CA GLU A 77 18.81 -3.31 1.98
C GLU A 77 18.85 -2.60 3.34
N SER A 78 19.51 -1.43 3.41
CA SER A 78 19.56 -0.61 4.62
C SER A 78 18.16 -0.19 5.08
N ILE A 79 17.31 0.29 4.16
CA ILE A 79 15.92 0.66 4.47
C ILE A 79 15.11 -0.55 4.93
N VAL A 80 15.21 -1.68 4.23
CA VAL A 80 14.49 -2.92 4.57
C VAL A 80 14.89 -3.41 5.97
N ASN A 81 16.18 -3.44 6.28
CA ASN A 81 16.66 -3.88 7.59
C ASN A 81 16.22 -2.94 8.72
N GLY A 82 16.23 -1.62 8.48
CA GLY A 82 15.69 -0.64 9.42
C GLY A 82 14.20 -0.84 9.70
N MET A 83 13.41 -1.16 8.66
CA MET A 83 11.98 -1.46 8.80
C MET A 83 11.73 -2.78 9.55
N ILE A 84 12.53 -3.83 9.30
CA ILE A 84 12.45 -5.09 10.06
C ILE A 84 12.68 -4.80 11.55
N HIS A 85 13.72 -4.03 11.88
CA HIS A 85 14.00 -3.64 13.25
C HIS A 85 12.84 -2.84 13.87
N ALA A 86 12.29 -1.86 13.15
CA ALA A 86 11.15 -1.08 13.63
C ALA A 86 9.91 -1.95 13.92
N LEU A 87 9.60 -2.92 13.05
CA LEU A 87 8.51 -3.87 13.27
C LEU A 87 8.71 -4.73 14.52
N GLN A 88 9.93 -5.21 14.76
CA GLN A 88 10.26 -5.97 15.97
C GLN A 88 10.07 -5.14 17.25
N HIS A 89 10.13 -3.81 17.15
CA HIS A 89 9.92 -2.87 18.24
C HIS A 89 8.51 -2.25 18.26
N GLY A 90 7.53 -2.91 17.62
CA GLY A 90 6.11 -2.55 17.74
C GLY A 90 5.65 -1.43 16.81
N TRP A 91 6.37 -1.15 15.72
CA TRP A 91 5.89 -0.21 14.71
C TRP A 91 4.57 -0.69 14.09
N ASP A 92 3.50 0.09 14.28
CA ASP A 92 2.23 -0.08 13.58
C ASP A 92 2.36 0.36 12.12
N MET A 93 2.93 -0.54 11.30
CA MET A 93 3.26 -0.27 9.91
C MET A 93 2.01 0.11 9.11
N PRO A 94 2.03 1.21 8.33
CA PRO A 94 0.89 1.60 7.52
C PRO A 94 0.61 0.57 6.39
N PRO A 95 -0.63 0.50 5.87
CA PRO A 95 -0.97 -0.39 4.76
C PRO A 95 -0.26 0.00 3.46
N LEU A 96 -0.14 -0.96 2.55
CA LEU A 96 0.34 -0.71 1.19
C LEU A 96 -0.68 0.13 0.40
N ILE A 97 -0.23 0.89 -0.61
CA ILE A 97 -1.13 1.60 -1.53
C ILE A 97 -0.96 1.00 -2.92
N VAL A 98 -2.05 0.41 -3.43
CA VAL A 98 -2.03 -0.49 -4.59
C VAL A 98 -3.00 0.01 -5.65
N ASN A 99 -2.53 0.16 -6.89
CA ASN A 99 -3.43 0.33 -8.02
C ASN A 99 -4.03 -1.01 -8.39
N TYR A 100 -5.34 -1.03 -8.59
CA TYR A 100 -6.02 -2.14 -9.23
C TYR A 100 -6.53 -1.71 -10.60
N ALA A 101 -6.10 -2.41 -11.64
CA ALA A 101 -6.54 -2.19 -13.00
C ALA A 101 -6.67 -3.53 -13.73
N ARG A 102 -7.89 -3.89 -14.15
CA ARG A 102 -8.14 -5.08 -15.00
C ARG A 102 -7.52 -6.38 -14.46
N GLY A 103 -7.63 -6.63 -13.16
CA GLY A 103 -7.08 -7.82 -12.52
C GLY A 103 -5.61 -7.72 -12.09
N TYR A 104 -4.90 -6.64 -12.44
CA TYR A 104 -3.52 -6.40 -12.07
C TYR A 104 -3.43 -5.57 -10.79
N TYR A 105 -2.59 -6.00 -9.84
CA TYR A 105 -2.37 -5.33 -8.55
C TYR A 105 -0.94 -4.78 -8.49
N GLU A 106 -0.79 -3.46 -8.64
CA GLU A 106 0.52 -2.81 -8.67
C GLU A 106 0.77 -2.01 -7.40
N ILE A 107 1.91 -2.23 -6.74
CA ILE A 107 2.30 -1.45 -5.55
C ILE A 107 2.83 -0.10 -5.99
N ASN A 108 2.08 0.97 -5.73
CA ASN A 108 2.53 2.34 -5.98
C ASN A 108 3.20 2.97 -4.76
N ASP A 109 2.84 2.53 -3.56
CA ASP A 109 3.55 2.91 -2.33
C ASP A 109 3.67 1.71 -1.38
N GLY A 110 4.86 1.59 -0.76
CA GLY A 110 5.17 0.50 0.16
C GLY A 110 5.98 -0.66 -0.45
N ASN A 111 6.74 -0.45 -1.52
CA ASN A 111 7.61 -1.50 -2.11
C ASN A 111 8.62 -2.07 -1.09
N HIS A 112 9.28 -1.23 -0.27
CA HIS A 112 10.13 -1.70 0.83
C HIS A 112 9.33 -2.45 1.91
N ARG A 113 8.14 -1.97 2.27
CA ARG A 113 7.26 -2.63 3.26
C ARG A 113 6.82 -4.01 2.78
N HIS A 114 6.49 -4.16 1.49
CA HIS A 114 6.18 -5.45 0.87
C HIS A 114 7.37 -6.42 0.97
N GLU A 115 8.58 -5.96 0.67
CA GLU A 115 9.79 -6.78 0.78
C GLU A 115 10.05 -7.22 2.23
N VAL A 116 9.95 -6.29 3.19
CA VAL A 116 10.05 -6.57 4.63
C VAL A 116 9.09 -7.69 5.02
N LEU A 117 7.81 -7.54 4.68
CA LEU A 117 6.77 -8.52 4.97
C LEU A 117 7.09 -9.90 4.38
N LYS A 118 7.59 -9.95 3.15
CA LYS A 118 8.01 -11.19 2.48
C LYS A 118 9.16 -11.87 3.22
N ARG A 119 10.17 -11.11 3.65
CA ARG A 119 11.35 -11.64 4.38
C ARG A 119 11.00 -12.21 5.75
N ILE A 120 10.06 -11.58 6.46
CA ILE A 120 9.59 -12.08 7.77
C ILE A 120 8.51 -13.16 7.65
N GLY A 121 8.22 -13.65 6.44
CA GLY A 121 7.32 -14.79 6.22
C GLY A 121 5.82 -14.47 6.27
N VAL A 122 5.42 -13.19 6.32
CA VAL A 122 4.01 -12.80 6.26
C VAL A 122 3.42 -13.18 4.90
N LYS A 123 2.23 -13.76 4.90
CA LYS A 123 1.56 -14.24 3.67
C LYS A 123 0.52 -13.28 3.12
N ALA A 124 -0.13 -12.54 4.01
CA ALA A 124 -1.14 -11.54 3.66
C ALA A 124 -0.98 -10.31 4.53
N TYR A 125 -1.26 -9.15 3.96
CA TYR A 125 -1.19 -7.87 4.66
C TYR A 125 -2.23 -6.90 4.13
N TYR A 126 -2.44 -5.81 4.86
CA TYR A 126 -3.44 -4.81 4.50
C TYR A 126 -2.95 -3.87 3.40
N ALA A 127 -3.82 -3.64 2.43
CA ALA A 127 -3.62 -2.70 1.34
C ALA A 127 -4.84 -1.81 1.15
N ILE A 128 -4.60 -0.54 0.85
CA ILE A 128 -5.59 0.39 0.32
C ILE A 128 -5.49 0.31 -1.20
N PHE A 129 -6.60 0.01 -1.85
CA PHE A 129 -6.68 -0.04 -3.30
C PHE A 129 -7.20 1.27 -3.85
N TRP A 130 -6.68 1.66 -5.00
CA TRP A 130 -7.23 2.76 -5.78
C TRP A 130 -7.39 2.35 -7.25
N THR A 131 -8.41 2.89 -7.90
CA THR A 131 -8.65 2.70 -9.33
C THR A 131 -9.33 3.91 -9.96
N THR A 132 -9.32 3.97 -11.28
CA THR A 132 -10.02 5.00 -12.06
C THR A 132 -11.31 4.47 -12.67
N ASP A 133 -11.36 3.16 -12.95
CA ASP A 133 -12.49 2.55 -13.65
C ASP A 133 -13.56 2.14 -12.63
N PRO A 134 -14.82 2.59 -12.78
CA PRO A 134 -15.91 2.18 -11.89
C PRO A 134 -16.12 0.66 -11.89
N SER A 135 -15.88 -0.04 -13.00
CA SER A 135 -16.00 -1.50 -13.07
C SER A 135 -14.96 -2.21 -12.22
N ASP A 136 -13.72 -1.70 -12.23
CA ASP A 136 -12.65 -2.18 -11.36
C ASP A 136 -12.97 -1.90 -9.88
N TYR A 137 -13.62 -0.77 -9.59
CA TYR A 137 -14.07 -0.47 -8.23
C TYR A 137 -15.15 -1.45 -7.75
N GLN A 138 -16.12 -1.77 -8.60
CA GLN A 138 -17.12 -2.81 -8.29
C GLN A 138 -16.47 -4.18 -8.05
N ALA A 139 -15.42 -4.53 -8.80
CA ALA A 139 -14.66 -5.75 -8.55
C ALA A 139 -13.96 -5.72 -7.18
N LEU A 140 -13.35 -4.58 -6.80
CA LEU A 140 -12.74 -4.39 -5.47
C LEU A 140 -13.75 -4.58 -4.34
N LEU A 141 -14.94 -3.97 -4.45
CA LEU A 141 -15.99 -4.10 -3.44
C LEU A 141 -16.47 -5.55 -3.27
N LYS A 142 -16.65 -6.27 -4.38
CA LYS A 142 -17.01 -7.70 -4.35
C LYS A 142 -15.95 -8.53 -3.63
N MET A 143 -14.67 -8.28 -3.91
CA MET A 143 -13.56 -8.96 -3.24
C MET A 143 -13.51 -8.69 -1.72
N GLY A 144 -13.80 -7.46 -1.30
CA GLY A 144 -13.87 -7.11 0.12
C GLY A 144 -14.97 -7.86 0.87
N ASN A 145 -16.14 -8.04 0.24
CA ASN A 145 -17.25 -8.75 0.86
C ASN A 145 -17.04 -10.26 0.93
N SER A 146 -16.28 -10.86 0.00
CA SER A 146 -15.94 -12.29 0.03
C SER A 146 -14.93 -12.69 1.12
N LEU A 147 -14.35 -11.73 1.85
CA LEU A 147 -13.43 -11.97 2.96
C LEU A 147 -14.11 -11.91 4.35
N ILE A 148 -15.42 -11.62 4.39
CA ILE A 148 -16.21 -11.43 5.61
C ILE A 148 -17.22 -12.60 5.82
N ASN A 149 -17.30 -13.52 4.86
CA ASN A 149 -18.08 -14.77 4.93
C ASN A 149 -17.15 -15.98 5.00
#